data_AF-A0A945X7X5-F1
#
_entry.id   AF-A0A945X7X5-F1
#
_cell.length_a   1.000
_cell.length_b   1.000
_cell.length_c   1.000
_cell.angle_alpha   90.00
_cell.angle_beta   90.00
_cell.angle_gamma   90.00
#
_symmetry.space_group_name_H-M   'P 1'
#
loop_
_entity.id
_entity.type
_entity.pdbx_description
1 polymer ?
#
loop_
_entity_poly.entity_id
_entity_poly.type
_entity_poly.pdbx_seq_one_letter_code
_entity_poly.pdbx_strand_id
1 'polypeptide(L)'
;MSKVKINKTRHILKAITWNLLAIITTFVVLSYLPQFFGLKPLDKSSVGWLVILDRVLKLLFYYFHERAWFTSNLGVIKPPKD
;
A
#
# COMPACT_ATOMS: atom_id res chain seq x y z
N MET A 1 -20.54 -20.44 19.75
CA MET A 1 -19.81 -19.83 18.62
C MET A 1 -18.31 -20.09 18.79
N SER A 2 -17.73 -21.00 18.01
CA SER A 2 -16.27 -21.18 17.98
C SER A 2 -15.63 -19.90 17.46
N LYS A 3 -14.77 -19.27 18.27
CA LYS A 3 -14.06 -18.06 17.86
C LYS A 3 -13.08 -18.43 16.74
N VAL A 4 -13.21 -17.77 15.59
CA VAL A 4 -12.21 -17.85 14.51
C VAL A 4 -10.87 -17.38 15.07
N LYS A 5 -9.90 -18.29 15.23
CA LYS A 5 -8.53 -17.94 15.62
C LYS A 5 -7.87 -17.19 14.46
N ILE A 6 -7.78 -15.87 14.56
CA ILE A 6 -7.02 -15.06 13.61
C ILE A 6 -5.54 -15.24 13.92
N ASN A 7 -4.77 -15.74 12.95
CA ASN A 7 -3.34 -15.94 13.10
C ASN A 7 -2.60 -14.59 13.07
N LYS A 8 -1.65 -14.37 13.99
CA LYS A 8 -0.82 -13.15 14.06
C LYS A 8 -0.08 -12.88 12.74
N THR A 9 0.25 -13.93 11.99
CA THR A 9 0.87 -13.86 10.66
C THR A 9 0.06 -13.04 9.65
N ARG A 10 -1.27 -12.99 9.79
CA ARG A 10 -2.14 -12.19 8.92
C ARG A 10 -1.84 -10.69 9.04
N HIS A 11 -1.60 -10.20 10.26
CA HIS A 11 -1.31 -8.79 10.49
C HIS A 11 0.08 -8.40 9.97
N ILE A 12 1.07 -9.29 10.13
CA ILE A 12 2.44 -9.07 9.62
C ILE A 12 2.43 -9.06 8.09
N LEU A 13 1.76 -10.02 7.45
CA LEU A 13 1.62 -10.05 5.99
C LEU A 13 0.92 -8.79 5.47
N LYS A 14 -0.19 -8.35 6.10
CA LYS A 14 -0.85 -7.09 5.75
C LYS A 14 0.11 -5.91 5.81
N ALA A 15 0.88 -5.81 6.89
CA ALA A 15 1.83 -4.72 7.08
C ALA A 15 2.95 -4.73 6.03
N ILE A 16 3.50 -5.91 5.68
CA ILE A 16 4.53 -6.04 4.65
C ILE A 16 3.98 -5.70 3.27
N THR A 17 2.82 -6.25 2.89
CA THR A 17 2.20 -5.96 1.59
C THR A 17 1.87 -4.47 1.46
N TRP A 18 1.37 -3.84 2.53
CA TRP A 18 1.10 -2.42 2.54
C TRP A 18 2.38 -1.58 2.38
N ASN A 19 3.44 -1.92 3.12
CA ASN A 19 4.72 -1.21 3.04
C ASN A 19 5.36 -1.35 1.66
N LEU A 20 5.35 -2.54 1.07
CA LEU A 20 5.93 -2.76 -0.26
C LEU A 20 5.20 -1.92 -1.32
N LEU A 21 3.87 -1.89 -1.29
CA LEU A 21 3.07 -1.06 -2.19
C LEU A 21 3.39 0.43 -1.99
N ALA A 22 3.43 0.90 -0.74
CA ALA A 22 3.73 2.29 -0.42
C ALA A 22 5.13 2.72 -0.88
N ILE A 23 6.15 1.86 -0.71
CA ILE A 23 7.52 2.12 -1.16
C ILE A 23 7.57 2.23 -2.68
N ILE A 24 6.91 1.31 -3.40
CA ILE A 24 6.85 1.32 -4.86
C ILE A 24 6.17 2.60 -5.36
N THR A 25 5.01 2.97 -4.79
CA THR A 25 4.31 4.21 -5.15
C THR A 25 5.19 5.43 -4.94
N THR A 26 5.87 5.52 -3.79
CA THR A 26 6.79 6.62 -3.46
C THR A 26 7.92 6.71 -4.49
N PHE A 27 8.56 5.58 -4.78
CA PHE A 27 9.65 5.51 -5.75
C PHE A 27 9.17 5.96 -7.14
N VAL A 28 8.00 5.49 -7.58
CA VAL A 28 7.44 5.89 -8.88
C VAL A 28 7.15 7.39 -8.93
N VAL A 29 6.50 7.93 -7.90
CA VAL A 29 6.12 9.35 -7.83
C VAL A 29 7.35 10.25 -7.73
N LEU A 30 8.37 9.88 -6.97
CA LEU A 30 9.57 10.71 -6.81
C LEU A 30 10.58 10.57 -7.95
N SER A 31 10.71 9.39 -8.57
CA SER A 31 11.68 9.17 -9.65
C SER A 31 11.14 9.52 -11.03
N TYR A 32 9.90 9.16 -11.34
CA TYR A 32 9.36 9.32 -12.69
C TYR A 32 8.55 10.60 -12.87
N LEU A 33 7.82 11.03 -11.85
CA LEU A 33 6.95 12.20 -11.99
C LEU A 33 7.73 13.49 -12.29
N PRO A 34 8.88 13.81 -11.65
CA PRO A 34 9.65 15.00 -11.97
C PRO A 34 10.15 15.03 -13.43
N GLN A 35 10.57 13.87 -13.96
CA GLN A 35 10.99 13.73 -15.35
C GLN A 35 9.84 14.00 -16.32
N PHE A 36 8.63 13.53 -16.02
CA PHE A 36 7.43 13.80 -16.83
C PHE A 36 7.07 15.29 -16.91
N PHE A 37 7.29 16.04 -15.83
CA PHE A 37 7.02 17.48 -15.79
C PHE A 37 8.20 18.35 -16.26
N GLY A 38 9.30 17.75 -16.72
CA GLY A 38 10.50 18.48 -17.15
C GLY A 38 11.17 19.26 -16.02
N LEU A 39 10.88 18.91 -14.76
CA LEU A 39 11.41 19.58 -13.58
C LEU A 39 12.82 19.07 -13.31
N LYS A 40 13.77 20.00 -13.14
CA LYS A 40 15.11 19.64 -12.65
C LYS A 40 14.97 18.97 -11.27
N PRO A 41 15.80 17.97 -10.95
CA PRO A 41 15.59 17.06 -9.81
C PRO A 41 15.61 17.72 -8.41
N LEU A 42 15.85 19.03 -8.30
CA LEU A 42 16.13 19.73 -7.05
C LEU A 42 15.51 21.14 -6.98
N ASP A 43 14.28 21.32 -7.48
CA ASP A 43 13.55 22.55 -7.17
C ASP A 43 12.68 22.36 -5.92
N LYS A 44 13.08 22.99 -4.79
CA LYS A 44 12.37 22.91 -3.50
C LYS A 44 10.90 23.27 -3.63
N SER A 45 10.56 24.15 -4.58
CA SER A 45 9.18 24.57 -4.85
C SER A 45 8.32 23.42 -5.38
N SER A 46 8.91 22.51 -6.16
CA SER A 46 8.20 21.39 -6.78
C SER A 46 8.05 20.17 -5.88
N VAL A 47 8.84 20.05 -4.81
CA VAL A 47 8.75 18.89 -3.90
C VAL A 47 7.45 18.89 -3.09
N GLY A 48 6.93 20.07 -2.72
CA GLY A 48 5.75 20.17 -1.86
C GLY A 48 4.50 19.52 -2.45
N TRP A 49 4.18 19.82 -3.72
CA TRP A 49 3.00 19.26 -4.38
C TRP A 49 3.17 17.78 -4.74
N LEU A 50 4.40 17.33 -5.05
CA LEU A 50 4.71 15.92 -5.29
C LEU A 50 4.46 15.07 -4.05
N VAL A 51 4.84 15.56 -2.87
CA VAL A 51 4.58 14.88 -1.58
C VAL A 51 3.09 14.81 -1.28
N ILE A 52 2.34 15.88 -1.57
CA ILE A 52 0.88 15.86 -1.41
C ILE A 52 0.24 14.82 -2.36
N LEU A 53 0.67 14.80 -3.62
CA LEU A 53 0.18 13.84 -4.61
C LEU A 53 0.50 12.40 -4.22
N ASP A 54 1.73 12.12 -3.79
CA ASP A 54 2.13 10.81 -3.26
C ASP A 54 1.23 10.38 -2.09
N ARG A 55 0.92 11.31 -1.17
CA ARG A 55 0.04 11.04 -0.03
C ARG A 55 -1.38 10.68 -0.46
N VAL A 56 -1.94 11.42 -1.43
CA VAL A 56 -3.27 11.14 -1.98
C VAL A 56 -3.30 9.81 -2.73
N LEU A 57 -2.27 9.52 -3.54
CA LEU A 57 -2.13 8.22 -4.21
C LEU A 57 -2.10 7.08 -3.21
N LYS A 58 -1.31 7.21 -2.13
CA LYS A 58 -1.28 6.20 -1.06
C LYS A 58 -2.65 5.99 -0.43
N LEU A 59 -3.44 7.04 -0.20
CA LEU A 59 -4.79 6.87 0.33
C LEU A 59 -5.71 6.08 -0.63
N LEU A 60 -5.62 6.36 -1.94
CA LEU A 60 -6.34 5.58 -2.96
C LEU A 60 -5.87 4.12 -2.99
N PHE A 61 -4.56 3.89 -3.04
CA PHE A 61 -3.98 2.55 -3.00
C PHE A 61 -4.32 1.81 -1.70
N TYR A 62 -4.44 2.50 -0.56
CA TYR A 62 -4.86 1.93 0.71
C TYR A 62 -6.27 1.36 0.61
N TYR A 63 -7.21 2.12 0.04
CA TYR A 63 -8.58 1.66 -0.16
C TYR A 63 -8.63 0.40 -1.04
N PHE A 64 -7.92 0.40 -2.17
CA PHE A 64 -7.82 -0.79 -3.03
C PHE A 64 -7.14 -1.97 -2.36
N HIS A 65 -6.08 -1.71 -1.58
CA HIS A 65 -5.36 -2.72 -0.82
C HIS A 65 -6.28 -3.36 0.22
N GLU A 66 -7.05 -2.58 0.99
CA GLU A 66 -8.01 -3.12 1.94
C GLU A 66 -9.12 -3.93 1.26
N ARG A 67 -9.61 -3.46 0.11
CA ARG A 67 -10.60 -4.18 -0.70
C ARG A 67 -10.05 -5.53 -1.18
N ALA A 68 -8.85 -5.55 -1.73
CA ALA A 68 -8.17 -6.77 -2.16
C ALA A 68 -7.88 -7.71 -0.99
N TRP A 69 -7.45 -7.15 0.15
CA TRP A 69 -7.18 -7.89 1.38
C TRP A 69 -8.43 -8.55 1.96
N PHE A 70 -9.58 -7.88 1.89
CA PHE A 70 -10.87 -8.41 2.32
C PHE A 70 -11.33 -9.57 1.43
N THR A 71 -11.10 -9.48 0.12
CA THR A 71 -11.41 -10.57 -0.83
C THR A 71 -10.42 -11.73 -0.73
N SER A 72 -9.19 -11.49 -0.25
CA SER A 72 -8.17 -12.52 -0.14
C SER A 72 -8.38 -13.44 1.08
N ASN A 73 -8.41 -14.76 0.85
CA ASN A 73 -8.43 -15.79 1.91
C ASN A 73 -7.05 -15.98 2.58
N LEU A 74 -6.12 -15.01 2.43
CA LEU A 74 -4.75 -15.12 2.91
C LEU A 74 -4.71 -15.22 4.44
N GLY A 75 -4.24 -16.38 4.93
CA GLY A 75 -4.11 -16.67 6.36
C GLY A 75 -5.38 -17.18 7.05
N VAL A 76 -6.46 -17.48 6.30
CA VAL A 76 -7.65 -18.14 6.85
C VAL A 76 -7.38 -19.65 6.92
N ILE A 77 -7.07 -20.16 8.11
CA ILE A 77 -7.07 -21.60 8.37
C ILE A 77 -8.55 -22.01 8.39
N LYS A 78 -9.00 -22.65 7.31
CA LYS A 78 -10.35 -23.22 7.27
C LYS A 78 -10.42 -24.34 8.33
N PRO A 79 -11.46 -24.38 9.18
CA PRO A 79 -11.64 -25.53 10.06
C PRO A 79 -11.74 -26.80 9.20
N PRO A 80 -11.29 -27.96 9.71
CA PRO A 80 -11.50 -29.24 9.04
C PRO A 80 -12.97 -29.35 8.64
N LYS A 81 -13.23 -29.68 7.37
CA LYS A 81 -14.57 -30.07 6.94
C LYS A 81 -14.77 -31.49 7.48
N ASP A 82 -15.58 -31.62 8.51
CA ASP A 82 -16.19 -32.90 8.89
C ASP A 82 -17.14 -33.37 7.78
#